data_AF-A0A841N5Y6-F1
#
_entry.id   AF-A0A841N5Y6-F1
#
_cell.length_a   1.000
_cell.length_b   1.000
_cell.length_c   1.000
_cell.angle_alpha   90.00
_cell.angle_beta   90.00
_cell.angle_gamma   90.00
#
_symmetry.space_group_name_H-M   'P 1'
#
loop_
_entity.id
_entity.type
_entity.pdbx_description
1 polymer ?
#
loop_
_entity_poly.entity_id
_entity_poly.type
_entity_poly.pdbx_seq_one_letter_code
_entity_poly.pdbx_strand_id
1 'polypeptide(L)' 'MEKEICTISIASNWLGDEYTFYEDHKIKRVYDNHSLSVNRTEWLEPHQINKQNKDKLVKSCPEEFKEKIMQILDYP' A
#
# COMPACT_ATOMS: atom_id res chain seq x y z
N MET A 1 -17.01 11.42 -0.09
CA MET A 1 -16.80 10.13 0.59
C MET A 1 -15.60 9.49 -0.08
N GLU A 2 -14.50 9.28 0.64
CA GLU A 2 -13.31 8.63 0.07
C GLU A 2 -13.62 7.13 -0.06
N LYS A 3 -13.61 6.59 -1.28
CA LYS A 3 -13.82 5.17 -1.54
C LYS A 3 -12.48 4.44 -1.51
N GLU A 4 -12.35 3.58 -0.52
CA GLU A 4 -11.23 2.65 -0.37
C GLU A 4 -11.40 1.53 -1.40
N ILE A 5 -10.36 1.26 -2.19
CA ILE A 5 -10.35 0.16 -3.17
C ILE A 5 -10.02 -1.13 -2.45
N CYS A 6 -8.84 -1.18 -1.84
CA CYS A 6 -8.38 -2.32 -1.09
C CYS A 6 -7.25 -1.92 -0.12
N THR A 7 -7.04 -2.77 0.88
CA THR A 7 -5.97 -2.64 1.85
C THR A 7 -5.07 -3.87 1.74
N ILE A 8 -3.77 -3.65 1.53
CA ILE A 8 -2.78 -4.70 1.33
C ILE A 8 -1.72 -4.61 2.42
N SER A 9 -1.66 -5.64 3.25
CA SER A 9 -0.64 -5.78 4.28
C SER A 9 0.57 -6.55 3.71
N ILE A 10 1.74 -5.91 3.65
CA ILE A 10 3.01 -6.51 3.21
C ILE A 10 3.99 -6.74 4.37
N ALA A 11 3.50 -6.65 5.62
CA ALA A 11 4.25 -6.84 6.84
C ALA A 11 5.17 -8.07 6.77
N SER A 12 6.48 -7.86 6.92
CA SER A 12 7.44 -8.95 7.06
C SER A 12 7.78 -9.11 8.53
N ASN A 13 7.30 -10.20 9.11
CA ASN A 13 7.79 -10.78 10.35
C ASN A 13 7.31 -10.11 11.67
N TRP A 14 7.57 -8.82 11.94
CA TRP A 14 7.32 -8.22 13.28
C TRP A 14 6.80 -6.77 13.27
N LEU A 15 6.89 -6.07 12.15
CA LEU A 15 6.43 -4.69 12.02
C LEU A 15 5.32 -4.65 10.98
N GLY A 16 4.16 -4.08 11.33
CA GLY A 16 3.07 -3.87 10.41
C GLY A 16 3.50 -2.94 9.29
N ASP A 17 3.11 -3.26 8.06
CA ASP A 17 3.30 -2.40 6.91
C ASP A 17 2.12 -2.65 5.97
N GLU A 18 1.18 -1.72 5.97
CA GLU A 18 -0.13 -1.86 5.37
C GLU A 18 -0.40 -0.68 4.44
N TYR A 19 -0.88 -0.97 3.24
CA TYR A 19 -1.13 0.03 2.20
C TYR A 19 -2.60 0.01 1.83
N THR A 20 -3.29 1.10 2.12
CA THR A 20 -4.67 1.33 1.69
C THR A 20 -4.65 2.17 0.43
N PHE A 21 -5.32 1.67 -0.60
CA PHE A 21 -5.47 2.34 -1.89
C PHE A 21 -6.86 2.95 -1.99
N TYR A 22 -6.93 4.16 -2.53
CA TYR A 22 -8.17 4.91 -2.70
C TYR A 22 -8.46 5.14 -4.19
N GLU A 23 -9.74 5.29 -4.55
CA GLU A 23 -10.14 5.60 -5.95
C GLU A 23 -9.58 6.92 -6.47
N ASP A 24 -9.17 7.82 -5.58
CA ASP A 24 -8.57 9.13 -5.89
C ASP A 24 -7.05 9.05 -6.19
N HIS A 25 -6.54 7.84 -6.47
CA HIS A 25 -5.11 7.55 -6.67
C HIS A 25 -4.20 7.84 -5.46
N LYS A 26 -4.81 8.06 -4.29
CA LYS A 26 -4.06 8.21 -3.03
C LYS A 26 -3.69 6.85 -2.48
N ILE A 27 -2.51 6.77 -1.88
CA ILE A 27 -2.04 5.59 -1.18
C ILE A 27 -1.71 6.00 0.25
N LYS A 28 -2.34 5.32 1.21
CA LYS A 28 -2.08 5.51 2.63
C LYS A 28 -1.28 4.32 3.11
N ARG A 29 -0.09 4.57 3.63
CA ARG A 29 0.73 3.57 4.28
C ARG A 29 0.58 3.70 5.78
N VAL A 30 0.25 2.60 6.45
CA VAL A 30 0.26 2.48 7.90
C VAL A 30 1.35 1.49 8.26
N TYR A 31 2.37 1.95 8.98
CA TYR A 31 3.50 1.11 9.35
C TYR A 31 3.88 1.25 10.82
N ASP A 32 4.51 0.21 11.36
CA ASP A 32 5.08 0.21 12.70
C ASP A 32 6.60 0.39 12.58
N ASN A 33 7.16 1.41 13.25
CA ASN A 33 8.61 1.63 13.21
C ASN A 33 9.32 0.87 14.35
N HIS A 34 8.69 0.78 15.52
CA HIS A 34 9.19 0.08 16.70
C HIS A 34 8.03 -0.30 17.62
N SER A 35 8.26 -1.21 18.58
CA SER A 35 7.27 -1.66 19.57
C SER A 35 6.60 -0.53 20.38
N LEU A 36 7.18 0.67 20.40
CA LEU A 36 6.66 1.87 21.08
C LEU A 36 6.12 2.93 20.12
N SER A 37 6.21 2.73 18.81
CA SER A 37 5.72 3.63 17.76
C SER A 37 4.99 2.82 16.71
N VAL A 38 3.78 2.45 17.11
CA VAL A 38 2.81 1.68 16.33
C VAL A 38 1.83 2.59 15.59
N ASN A 39 1.37 2.17 14.42
CA ASN A 39 0.37 2.84 13.58
C ASN A 39 0.79 4.20 13.00
N ARG A 40 2.05 4.35 12.56
CA ARG A 40 2.45 5.54 11.79
C ARG A 40 1.70 5.55 10.47
N THR A 41 0.89 6.58 10.26
CA THR A 41 0.15 6.78 9.02
C THR A 41 0.87 7.82 8.16
N GLU A 42 1.14 7.49 6.92
CA GLU A 42 1.79 8.33 5.94
C GLU A 42 1.06 8.24 4.60
N TRP A 43 0.94 9.36 3.90
CA TRP A 43 0.40 9.38 2.55
C TRP A 43 1.55 9.32 1.57
N LEU A 44 1.53 8.31 0.72
CA LEU A 44 2.55 8.07 -0.30
C LEU A 44 1.95 8.25 -1.68
N GLU A 45 2.75 8.84 -2.55
CA GLU A 45 2.48 8.81 -3.98
C GLU A 45 3.07 7.53 -4.60
N PRO A 46 2.50 7.05 -5.72
CA PRO A 46 3.00 5.84 -6.38
C PRO A 46 4.48 5.91 -6.78
N HIS A 47 5.02 7.09 -7.05
CA HIS A 47 6.44 7.28 -7.34
C HIS A 47 7.34 7.16 -6.09
N GLN A 48 6.80 7.37 -4.89
CA GLN A 48 7.53 7.24 -3.62
C GLN A 48 7.68 5.78 -3.17
N ILE A 49 6.83 4.89 -3.70
CA ILE A 49 6.89 3.45 -3.39
C ILE A 49 7.98 2.82 -4.25
N ASN A 50 8.98 2.22 -3.60
CA ASN A 50 10.07 1.55 -4.31
C ASN A 50 9.55 0.32 -5.10
N LYS A 51 10.30 -0.10 -6.12
CA LYS A 51 9.93 -1.24 -6.99
C LYS A 51 9.65 -2.52 -6.20
N GLN A 52 10.41 -2.78 -5.13
CA GLN A 52 10.26 -3.98 -4.31
C GLN A 52 8.91 -4.02 -3.58
N ASN A 53 8.47 -2.88 -3.03
CA ASN A 53 7.18 -2.77 -2.37
C ASN A 53 6.05 -2.81 -3.40
N LYS A 54 6.20 -2.15 -4.57
CA LYS A 54 5.23 -2.27 -5.67
C LYS A 54 5.02 -3.73 -6.07
N ASP A 55 6.09 -4.50 -6.24
CA ASP A 55 6.03 -5.92 -6.59
C ASP A 55 5.30 -6.74 -5.51
N LYS A 56 5.62 -6.52 -4.23
CA LYS A 56 4.91 -7.15 -3.10
C LYS A 56 3.42 -6.80 -3.09
N LEU A 57 3.08 -5.53 -3.32
CA LEU A 57 1.70 -5.06 -3.33
C LEU A 57 0.92 -5.72 -4.46
N VAL A 58 1.45 -5.70 -5.69
CA VAL A 58 0.85 -6.34 -6.87
C VAL A 58 0.75 -7.86 -6.71
N LYS A 59 1.71 -8.49 -6.03
CA LYS A 59 1.73 -9.94 -5.77
C LYS A 59 0.73 -10.37 -4.69
N SER A 60 0.55 -9.56 -3.65
CA SER A 60 -0.46 -9.79 -2.60
C SER A 60 -1.86 -9.34 -3.02
N CYS A 61 -1.99 -8.52 -4.07
CA CYS A 61 -3.27 -8.03 -4.53
C CYS A 61 -4.07 -9.14 -5.25
N PRO A 62 -5.38 -9.31 -4.94
CA PRO A 62 -6.26 -10.17 -5.73
C PRO A 62 -6.34 -9.68 -7.19
N GLU A 63 -6.48 -10.61 -8.14
CA GLU A 63 -6.56 -10.28 -9.57
C GLU A 63 -7.67 -9.27 -9.90
N GLU A 64 -8.78 -9.29 -9.14
CA GLU A 64 -9.90 -8.35 -9.29
C GLU A 64 -9.51 -6.87 -9.10
N PHE A 65 -8.54 -6.59 -8.21
CA PHE A 65 -8.08 -5.23 -7.92
C PHE A 65 -6.70 -4.93 -8.52
N LYS A 66 -6.01 -5.95 -9.02
CA LYS A 66 -4.64 -5.86 -9.52
C LYS A 66 -4.50 -4.84 -10.63
N GLU A 67 -5.45 -4.79 -11.56
CA GLU A 67 -5.43 -3.83 -12.69
C GLU A 67 -5.54 -2.38 -12.20
N LYS A 68 -6.47 -2.10 -11.27
CA LYS A 68 -6.61 -0.78 -10.63
C LYS A 68 -5.35 -0.40 -9.87
N ILE A 69 -4.80 -1.33 -9.10
CA ILE A 69 -3.60 -1.10 -8.29
C ILE A 69 -2.39 -0.85 -9.18
N MET A 70 -2.23 -1.56 -10.29
CA MET A 70 -1.16 -1.31 -11.26
C MET A 70 -1.26 0.09 -11.89
N GLN A 71 -2.48 0.55 -12.20
CA GLN A 71 -2.70 1.92 -12.66
C GLN A 71 -2.35 2.95 -11.58
N ILE A 72 -2.82 2.74 -10.34
CA ILE A 72 -2.52 3.65 -9.23
C ILE A 72 -1.03 3.69 -8.94
N LEU A 73 -0.36 2.54 -8.94
CA LEU A 73 1.07 2.40 -8.71
C LEU A 73 1.93 2.95 -9.84
N ASP A 74 1.33 3.42 -10.95
CA ASP A 74 2.05 3.84 -12.16
C ASP A 74 3.11 2.79 -12.54
N TYR A 75 2.68 1.52 -12.56
CA TYR A 75 3.56 0.39 -12.82
C TYR A 75 3.63 0.14 -14.33
N PRO A 76 4.79 0.32 -14.98
CA PRO A 76 4.95 0.11 -16.42
C PRO A 76 4.93 -1.36 -16.84
#